data_AF-A0A3A5MTC9-F1
#
_entry.id   AF-A0A3A5MTC9-F1
#
_cell.length_a   1.000
_cell.length_b   1.000
_cell.length_c   1.000
_cell.angle_alpha   90.00
_cell.angle_beta   90.00
_cell.angle_gamma   90.00
#
_symmetry.space_group_name_H-M   'P 1'
#
loop_
_entity.id
_entity.type
_entity.pdbx_description
1 polymer ?
#
loop_
_entity_poly.entity_id
_entity_poly.type
_entity_poly.pdbx_seq_one_letter_code
_entity_poly.pdbx_strand_id
1 'polypeptide(L)'
;MTPYTTGDPVEQEATTMEHTTPEHDPETPALMVVPTRRSAFLAALVVASAGAGVIVLSESITVSRSEGTFGPTWWPALMGMLLIVGGAALAVAAFFHRERSGNAPLSRHGLMQLAIVLLLIVGYGVAWLYLHFIVVTVLFLAALVFVTGARGPKALIVFPIVTTAVLYGLFGLLLRVPL
;
A
#
# COMPACT_ATOMS: atom_id res chain seq x y z
N MET A 1 -66.20 -53.32 16.55
CA MET A 1 -64.88 -52.83 16.09
C MET A 1 -64.90 -52.89 14.57
N THR A 2 -65.16 -51.77 13.92
CA THR A 2 -65.18 -51.59 12.46
C THR A 2 -64.75 -50.14 12.19
N PRO A 3 -63.64 -49.88 11.48
CA PRO A 3 -63.19 -48.52 11.23
C PRO A 3 -63.79 -47.94 9.93
N TYR A 4 -63.73 -46.61 9.89
CA TYR A 4 -64.39 -45.69 8.97
C TYR A 4 -63.80 -45.63 7.55
N THR A 5 -64.71 -45.27 6.66
CA THR A 5 -64.66 -44.93 5.23
C THR A 5 -63.63 -43.87 4.82
N THR A 6 -62.99 -44.15 3.67
CA THR A 6 -62.20 -43.28 2.79
C THR A 6 -62.92 -42.00 2.38
N GLY A 7 -62.27 -40.84 2.53
CA GLY A 7 -62.64 -39.58 1.89
C GLY A 7 -61.69 -39.24 0.74
N ASP A 8 -62.27 -38.96 -0.42
CA ASP A 8 -61.69 -38.39 -1.66
C ASP A 8 -62.30 -36.96 -1.84
N PRO A 9 -62.01 -36.17 -2.90
CA PRO A 9 -60.76 -35.50 -3.33
C PRO A 9 -61.01 -33.99 -3.62
N VAL A 10 -60.00 -33.08 -3.70
CA VAL A 10 -60.16 -31.82 -4.48
C VAL A 10 -58.81 -31.27 -4.98
N GLU A 11 -58.76 -31.05 -6.29
CA GLU A 11 -57.77 -30.28 -7.04
C GLU A 11 -57.46 -28.89 -6.43
N GLN A 12 -56.17 -28.52 -6.46
CA GLN A 12 -55.77 -27.11 -6.55
C GLN A 12 -54.81 -26.96 -7.72
N GLU A 13 -55.38 -26.57 -8.86
CA GLU A 13 -54.67 -25.90 -9.96
C GLU A 13 -54.16 -24.52 -9.53
N ALA A 14 -53.15 -24.06 -10.28
CA ALA A 14 -52.69 -22.68 -10.44
C ALA A 14 -51.75 -22.10 -9.36
N THR A 15 -50.45 -22.15 -9.65
CA THR A 15 -49.73 -20.93 -10.04
C THR A 15 -48.44 -21.33 -10.75
N THR A 16 -48.46 -21.15 -12.06
CA THR A 16 -47.30 -21.05 -12.94
C THR A 16 -46.32 -20.04 -12.36
N MET A 17 -45.29 -20.53 -11.66
CA MET A 17 -44.09 -19.73 -11.43
C MET A 17 -43.25 -19.80 -12.70
N GLU A 18 -43.38 -18.74 -13.49
CA GLU A 18 -42.52 -18.39 -14.59
C GLU A 18 -41.05 -18.48 -14.12
N HIS A 19 -40.37 -19.55 -14.53
CA HIS A 19 -38.95 -19.74 -14.29
C HIS A 19 -38.20 -18.78 -15.22
N THR A 20 -38.04 -17.53 -14.77
CA THR A 20 -37.07 -16.62 -15.35
C THR A 20 -35.68 -17.20 -15.08
N THR A 21 -35.17 -17.92 -16.07
CA THR A 21 -33.77 -18.29 -16.14
C THR A 21 -33.00 -16.98 -16.17
N PRO A 22 -32.11 -16.67 -15.22
CA PRO A 22 -31.21 -15.55 -15.39
C PRO A 22 -30.31 -15.91 -16.57
N GLU A 23 -30.57 -15.25 -17.69
CA GLU A 23 -29.73 -15.24 -18.88
C GLU A 23 -28.32 -14.85 -18.41
N HIS A 24 -27.46 -15.85 -18.30
CA HIS A 24 -26.06 -15.69 -17.94
C HIS A 24 -25.36 -15.15 -19.17
N ASP A 25 -25.35 -13.82 -19.29
CA ASP A 25 -24.63 -13.07 -20.31
C ASP A 25 -23.15 -13.52 -20.31
N PRO A 26 -22.71 -14.32 -21.30
CA PRO A 26 -21.30 -14.61 -21.46
C PRO A 26 -20.70 -13.44 -22.23
N GLU A 27 -19.44 -13.10 -21.95
CA GLU A 27 -18.67 -12.08 -22.69
C GLU A 27 -18.68 -10.67 -22.10
N THR A 28 -18.14 -10.55 -20.88
CA THR A 28 -17.05 -9.59 -20.72
C THR A 28 -15.89 -10.32 -20.06
N PRO A 29 -14.81 -10.67 -20.79
CA PRO A 29 -13.59 -11.15 -20.17
C PRO A 29 -12.99 -9.99 -19.40
N ALA A 30 -13.45 -9.80 -18.17
CA ALA A 30 -12.77 -9.00 -17.18
C ALA A 30 -11.33 -9.54 -17.14
N LEU A 31 -10.37 -8.71 -17.56
CA LEU A 31 -8.95 -9.00 -17.54
C LEU A 31 -8.54 -9.24 -16.08
N MET A 32 -8.79 -10.45 -15.58
CA MET A 32 -8.33 -10.93 -14.29
C MET A 32 -6.82 -11.10 -14.38
N VAL A 33 -6.09 -10.03 -14.09
CA VAL A 33 -4.66 -10.11 -13.85
C VAL A 33 -4.47 -10.78 -12.49
N VAL A 34 -4.41 -12.12 -12.50
CA VAL A 34 -3.96 -12.87 -11.33
C VAL A 34 -2.49 -12.55 -11.13
N PRO A 35 -2.08 -11.97 -9.98
CA PRO A 35 -0.67 -11.69 -9.73
C PRO A 35 0.05 -13.04 -9.57
N THR A 36 0.61 -13.53 -10.67
CA THR A 36 1.41 -14.75 -10.67
C THR A 36 2.75 -14.47 -10.01
N ARG A 37 3.41 -15.51 -9.47
CA ARG A 37 4.82 -15.42 -9.03
C ARG A 37 5.73 -14.63 -9.98
N ARG A 38 5.46 -14.67 -11.28
CA ARG A 38 6.15 -13.89 -12.32
C ARG A 38 5.95 -12.37 -12.16
N SER A 39 4.74 -11.88 -11.87
CA SER A 39 4.49 -10.45 -11.68
C SER A 39 5.10 -9.91 -10.39
N ALA A 40 5.14 -10.73 -9.32
CA ALA A 40 5.82 -10.38 -8.07
C ALA A 40 7.36 -10.29 -8.26
N PHE A 41 7.92 -11.23 -9.02
CA PHE A 41 9.34 -11.22 -9.38
C PHE A 41 9.69 -10.03 -10.29
N LEU A 42 8.83 -9.70 -11.25
CA LEU A 42 8.97 -8.51 -12.09
C LEU A 42 8.91 -7.23 -11.25
N ALA A 43 7.98 -7.12 -10.30
CA ALA A 43 7.91 -5.98 -9.39
C ALA A 43 9.20 -5.84 -8.55
N ALA A 44 9.69 -6.94 -7.99
CA ALA A 44 10.96 -6.95 -7.25
C ALA A 44 12.15 -6.55 -8.13
N LEU A 45 12.21 -7.02 -9.39
CA LEU A 45 13.24 -6.67 -10.36
C LEU A 45 13.19 -5.18 -10.73
N VAL A 46 11.99 -4.64 -10.98
CA VAL A 46 11.79 -3.22 -11.28
C VAL A 46 12.25 -2.36 -10.09
N VAL A 47 11.85 -2.71 -8.86
CA VAL A 47 12.27 -1.98 -7.66
C VAL A 47 13.78 -2.05 -7.44
N ALA A 48 14.40 -3.22 -7.62
CA ALA A 48 15.84 -3.41 -7.46
C ALA A 48 16.64 -2.66 -8.54
N SER A 49 16.19 -2.70 -9.80
CA SER A 49 16.82 -1.98 -10.90
C SER A 49 16.69 -0.45 -10.74
N ALA A 50 15.54 0.04 -10.26
CA ALA A 50 15.39 1.45 -9.89
C ALA A 50 16.37 1.84 -8.76
N GLY A 51 16.52 1.00 -7.74
CA GLY A 51 17.51 1.21 -6.67
C GLY A 51 18.95 1.27 -7.19
N ALA A 52 19.33 0.35 -8.08
CA ALA A 52 20.65 0.37 -8.73
C ALA A 52 20.85 1.63 -9.57
N GLY A 53 19.82 2.07 -10.32
CA GLY A 53 19.84 3.32 -11.08
C GLY A 53 20.07 4.55 -10.19
N VAL A 54 19.44 4.59 -9.01
CA VAL A 54 19.64 5.67 -8.02
C VAL A 54 21.10 5.71 -7.54
N ILE A 55 21.73 4.56 -7.30
CA ILE A 55 23.14 4.49 -6.87
C ILE A 55 24.06 5.01 -7.97
N VAL A 56 23.90 4.52 -9.20
CA VAL A 56 24.71 4.95 -10.34
C VAL A 56 24.53 6.46 -10.60
N LEU A 57 23.30 6.95 -10.53
CA LEU A 57 23.03 8.38 -10.72
C LEU A 57 23.59 9.22 -9.57
N SER A 58 23.61 8.70 -8.35
CA SER A 58 24.23 9.37 -7.22
C SER A 58 25.73 9.57 -7.39
N GLU A 59 26.43 8.64 -8.03
CA GLU A 59 27.87 8.77 -8.27
C GLU A 59 28.19 9.91 -9.27
N SER A 60 27.21 10.32 -10.07
CA SER A 60 27.36 11.47 -10.98
C SER A 60 27.31 12.83 -10.27
N ILE A 61 26.91 12.87 -8.99
CA ILE A 61 26.89 14.10 -8.18
C ILE A 61 28.33 14.47 -7.80
N THR A 62 29.01 15.18 -8.70
CA THR A 62 30.36 15.68 -8.49
C THR A 62 30.28 17.01 -7.73
N VAL A 63 30.03 16.94 -6.42
CA VAL A 63 30.08 18.12 -5.54
C VAL A 63 31.27 17.96 -4.59
N SER A 64 32.07 19.01 -4.51
CA SER A 64 33.27 19.16 -3.71
C SER A 64 33.09 18.50 -2.34
N ARG A 65 34.08 17.69 -1.95
CA ARG A 65 34.22 17.03 -0.65
C ARG A 65 34.14 18.10 0.47
N SER A 66 32.92 18.48 0.83
CA SER A 66 32.60 19.35 1.95
C SER A 66 32.90 18.55 3.22
N GLU A 67 33.50 19.21 4.20
CA GLU A 67 34.03 18.62 5.43
C GLU A 67 32.96 18.15 6.42
N GLY A 68 31.84 17.63 5.92
CA GLY A 68 30.86 16.87 6.68
C GLY A 68 31.18 15.38 6.59
N THR A 69 31.12 14.68 7.73
CA THR A 69 31.30 13.22 7.85
C THR A 69 30.37 12.42 6.92
N PHE A 70 29.29 13.04 6.42
CA PHE A 70 28.35 12.46 5.45
C PHE A 70 28.38 13.28 4.16
N GLY A 71 28.97 12.70 3.11
CA GLY A 71 29.10 13.33 1.80
C GLY A 71 27.77 13.39 1.02
N PRO A 72 27.73 14.18 -0.07
CA PRO A 72 26.51 14.42 -0.88
C PRO A 72 25.91 13.15 -1.50
N THR A 73 26.68 12.06 -1.57
CA THR A 73 26.26 10.75 -2.11
C THR A 73 25.71 9.80 -1.05
N TRP A 74 25.85 10.10 0.25
CA TRP A 74 25.46 9.19 1.32
C TRP A 74 23.95 8.92 1.35
N TRP A 75 23.13 9.96 1.21
CA TRP A 75 21.68 9.84 1.26
C TRP A 75 21.10 9.07 0.06
N PRO A 76 21.47 9.39 -1.20
CA PRO A 76 21.04 8.56 -2.32
C PRO A 76 21.56 7.12 -2.25
N ALA A 77 22.79 6.88 -1.76
CA ALA A 77 23.32 5.52 -1.58
C ALA A 77 22.51 4.73 -0.54
N LEU A 78 22.12 5.36 0.57
CA LEU A 78 21.25 4.76 1.57
C LEU A 78 19.86 4.42 0.98
N MET A 79 19.26 5.33 0.20
CA MET A 79 17.98 5.08 -0.47
C MET A 79 18.08 3.93 -1.48
N GLY A 80 19.15 3.90 -2.28
CA GLY A 80 19.42 2.80 -3.21
C GLY A 80 19.56 1.46 -2.49
N MET A 81 20.30 1.44 -1.37
CA MET A 81 20.43 0.25 -0.52
C MET A 81 19.08 -0.19 0.07
N LEU A 82 18.27 0.73 0.57
CA LEU A 82 16.92 0.42 1.09
C LEU A 82 16.02 -0.16 0.00
N LEU A 83 16.08 0.36 -1.23
CA LEU A 83 15.32 -0.19 -2.37
C LEU A 83 15.77 -1.61 -2.72
N ILE A 84 17.07 -1.88 -2.72
CA ILE A 84 17.62 -3.23 -2.94
C ILE A 84 17.13 -4.19 -1.85
N VAL A 85 17.26 -3.80 -0.58
CA VAL A 85 16.81 -4.61 0.56
C VAL A 85 15.29 -4.83 0.51
N GLY A 86 14.52 -3.80 0.19
CA GLY A 86 13.08 -3.87 0.01
C GLY A 86 12.68 -4.82 -1.12
N GLY A 87 13.35 -4.74 -2.28
CA GLY A 87 13.16 -5.65 -3.40
C GLY A 87 13.51 -7.10 -3.04
N ALA A 88 14.61 -7.32 -2.33
CA ALA A 88 14.99 -8.64 -1.83
C ALA A 88 13.97 -9.20 -0.83
N ALA A 89 13.50 -8.37 0.11
CA ALA A 89 12.46 -8.75 1.05
C ALA A 89 11.14 -9.10 0.34
N LEU A 90 10.80 -8.37 -0.73
CA LEU A 90 9.63 -8.64 -1.56
C LEU A 90 9.77 -9.98 -2.31
N ALA A 91 10.95 -10.26 -2.86
CA ALA A 91 11.24 -11.53 -3.51
C ALA A 91 11.14 -12.69 -2.52
N VAL A 92 11.77 -12.56 -1.35
CA VAL A 92 11.67 -13.51 -0.22
C VAL A 92 10.21 -13.72 0.18
N ALA A 93 9.44 -12.64 0.38
CA ALA A 93 8.03 -12.72 0.70
C ALA A 93 7.22 -13.46 -0.38
N ALA A 94 7.52 -13.24 -1.66
CA ALA A 94 6.89 -13.95 -2.77
C ALA A 94 7.22 -15.46 -2.81
N PHE A 95 8.37 -15.88 -2.27
CA PHE A 95 8.70 -17.29 -2.12
C PHE A 95 8.01 -17.95 -0.93
N PHE A 96 7.92 -17.25 0.20
CA PHE A 96 7.39 -17.80 1.45
C PHE A 96 5.86 -17.67 1.60
N HIS A 97 5.23 -16.63 1.01
CA HIS A 97 3.78 -16.50 1.03
C HIS A 97 3.16 -17.30 -0.12
N ARG A 98 2.45 -18.37 0.24
CA ARG A 98 1.55 -19.09 -0.68
C ARG A 98 0.42 -18.13 -1.05
N GLU A 99 0.18 -17.98 -2.36
CA GLU A 99 -0.87 -17.13 -2.91
C GLU A 99 -2.18 -17.39 -2.16
N ARG A 100 -2.59 -16.46 -1.29
CA ARG A 100 -4.01 -16.29 -1.04
C ARG A 100 -4.53 -15.73 -2.34
N SER A 101 -5.06 -16.60 -3.18
CA SER A 101 -5.93 -16.30 -4.31
C SER A 101 -7.19 -15.63 -3.77
N GLY A 102 -7.01 -14.41 -3.30
CA GLY A 102 -8.01 -13.49 -2.83
C GLY A 102 -7.58 -12.16 -3.39
N ASN A 103 -7.57 -12.07 -4.72
CA ASN A 103 -7.68 -10.78 -5.39
C ASN A 103 -9.01 -10.20 -4.90
N ALA A 104 -8.96 -9.48 -3.78
CA ALA A 104 -9.97 -8.49 -3.52
C ALA A 104 -9.96 -7.61 -4.77
N PRO A 105 -11.09 -7.49 -5.49
CA PRO A 105 -11.20 -6.56 -6.61
C PRO A 105 -10.60 -5.23 -6.17
N LEU A 106 -9.89 -4.50 -7.04
CA LEU A 106 -9.42 -3.15 -6.75
C LEU A 106 -10.55 -2.37 -6.10
N SER A 107 -10.49 -2.29 -4.78
CA SER A 107 -11.60 -1.77 -4.00
C SER A 107 -11.58 -0.29 -4.26
N ARG A 108 -12.75 0.29 -4.61
CA ARG A 108 -12.88 1.75 -4.73
C ARG A 108 -12.34 2.44 -3.47
N HIS A 109 -12.46 1.78 -2.31
CA HIS A 109 -11.88 2.22 -1.06
C HIS A 109 -10.34 2.21 -1.07
N GLY A 110 -9.70 1.16 -1.59
CA GLY A 110 -8.24 1.07 -1.71
C GLY A 110 -7.67 2.10 -2.69
N LEU A 111 -8.35 2.34 -3.82
CA LEU A 111 -7.94 3.37 -4.78
C LEU A 111 -8.09 4.78 -4.19
N MET A 112 -9.18 5.04 -3.46
CA MET A 112 -9.39 6.29 -2.74
C MET A 112 -8.35 6.48 -1.63
N GLN A 113 -8.03 5.43 -0.87
CA GLN A 113 -6.99 5.46 0.16
C GLN A 113 -5.62 5.78 -0.44
N LEU A 114 -5.26 5.16 -1.57
CA LEU A 114 -4.04 5.46 -2.30
C LEU A 114 -4.02 6.93 -2.77
N ALA A 115 -5.10 7.42 -3.35
CA ALA A 115 -5.22 8.81 -3.79
C ALA A 115 -5.05 9.80 -2.62
N ILE A 116 -5.65 9.50 -1.46
CA ILE A 116 -5.49 10.29 -0.24
C ILE A 116 -4.04 10.28 0.23
N VAL A 117 -3.37 9.12 0.27
CA VAL A 117 -1.95 9.03 0.64
C VAL A 117 -1.09 9.88 -0.30
N LEU A 118 -1.35 9.81 -1.61
CA LEU A 118 -0.63 10.60 -2.59
C LEU A 118 -0.83 12.10 -2.37
N LEU A 119 -2.06 12.51 -2.10
CA LEU A 119 -2.41 13.90 -1.78
C LEU A 119 -1.72 14.37 -0.49
N LEU A 120 -1.64 13.52 0.54
CA LEU A 120 -0.94 13.81 1.78
C LEU A 120 0.56 14.05 1.55
N ILE A 121 1.19 13.26 0.66
CA ILE A 121 2.62 13.43 0.32
C ILE A 121 2.85 14.77 -0.37
N VAL A 122 2.02 15.12 -1.36
CA VAL A 122 2.12 16.42 -2.05
C VAL A 122 1.85 17.56 -1.05
N GLY A 123 0.82 17.42 -0.22
CA GLY A 123 0.47 18.39 0.82
C GLY A 123 1.59 18.61 1.84
N TYR A 124 2.29 17.54 2.24
CA TYR A 124 3.48 17.62 3.09
C TYR A 124 4.58 18.47 2.43
N GLY A 125 4.87 18.18 1.15
CA GLY A 125 5.88 18.93 0.39
C GLY A 125 5.57 20.42 0.28
N VAL A 126 4.30 20.78 0.03
CA VAL A 126 3.87 22.18 -0.01
C VAL A 126 3.91 22.82 1.37
N ALA A 127 3.41 22.14 2.41
CA ALA A 127 3.37 22.67 3.77
C ALA A 127 4.77 22.95 4.33
N TRP A 128 5.76 22.13 3.95
CA TRP A 128 7.15 22.32 4.38
C TRP A 128 7.77 23.62 3.86
N LEU A 129 7.26 24.21 2.78
CA LEU A 129 7.73 25.52 2.30
C LEU A 129 7.36 26.68 3.24
N TYR A 130 6.35 26.50 4.09
CA TYR A 130 5.78 27.57 4.91
C TYR A 130 5.86 27.30 6.43
N LEU A 131 6.07 26.04 6.83
CA LEU A 131 5.96 25.60 8.22
C LEU A 131 7.22 24.83 8.66
N HIS A 132 7.51 24.89 9.97
CA HIS A 132 8.67 24.24 10.56
C HIS A 132 8.61 22.71 10.47
N PHE A 133 9.74 22.06 10.17
CA PHE A 133 9.85 20.63 9.89
C PHE A 133 9.13 19.73 10.90
N ILE A 134 9.28 20.00 12.19
CA ILE A 134 8.69 19.20 13.27
C ILE A 134 7.15 19.17 13.17
N VAL A 135 6.52 20.33 13.00
CA VAL A 135 5.06 20.46 13.00
C VAL A 135 4.47 19.74 11.78
N VAL A 136 5.05 19.99 10.61
CA VAL A 136 4.58 19.40 9.34
C VAL A 136 4.73 17.89 9.34
N THR A 137 5.87 17.39 9.83
CA THR A 137 6.18 15.95 9.81
C THR A 137 5.32 15.16 10.81
N VAL A 138 5.09 15.69 12.01
CA VAL A 138 4.16 15.06 12.99
C VAL A 138 2.76 14.98 12.42
N LEU A 139 2.25 16.07 11.84
CA LEU A 139 0.90 16.10 11.26
C LEU A 139 0.77 15.13 10.09
N PHE A 140 1.76 15.10 9.19
CA PHE A 140 1.77 14.18 8.06
C PHE A 140 1.77 12.71 8.51
N LEU A 141 2.64 12.34 9.45
CA LEU A 141 2.71 10.96 9.95
C LEU A 141 1.42 10.56 10.68
N ALA A 142 0.84 11.46 11.49
CA ALA A 142 -0.45 11.21 12.14
C ALA A 142 -1.57 10.99 11.12
N ALA A 143 -1.64 11.83 10.09
CA ALA A 143 -2.61 11.71 9.01
C ALA A 143 -2.42 10.40 8.21
N LEU A 144 -1.17 9.99 7.97
CA LEU A 144 -0.86 8.75 7.28
C LEU A 144 -1.29 7.51 8.07
N VAL A 145 -1.00 7.47 9.38
CA VAL A 145 -1.42 6.39 10.29
C VAL A 145 -2.95 6.32 10.37
N PHE A 146 -3.62 7.47 10.39
CA PHE A 146 -5.08 7.57 10.39
C PHE A 146 -5.69 7.01 9.09
N VAL A 147 -5.18 7.43 7.93
CA VAL A 147 -5.67 7.00 6.62
C VAL A 147 -5.39 5.52 6.37
N THR A 148 -4.23 5.01 6.79
CA THR A 148 -3.85 3.59 6.64
C THR A 148 -4.58 2.65 7.59
N GLY A 149 -5.32 3.19 8.57
CA GLY A 149 -6.21 2.41 9.42
C GLY A 149 -5.53 1.73 10.61
N ALA A 150 -4.35 2.19 11.03
CA ALA A 150 -3.74 1.73 12.27
C ALA A 150 -4.51 2.32 13.47
N ARG A 151 -5.45 1.53 14.01
CA ARG A 151 -6.38 1.97 15.06
C ARG A 151 -5.78 1.77 16.45
N GLY A 152 -5.09 2.80 16.95
CA GLY A 152 -4.73 2.92 18.35
C GLY A 152 -4.29 4.34 18.68
N PRO A 153 -4.85 5.00 19.72
CA PRO A 153 -4.47 6.38 20.06
C PRO A 153 -2.98 6.50 20.42
N LYS A 154 -2.40 5.43 20.99
CA LYS A 154 -0.96 5.32 21.22
C LYS A 154 -0.18 5.25 19.91
N ALA A 155 -0.64 4.48 18.92
CA ALA A 155 -0.01 4.40 17.61
C ALA A 155 -0.13 5.75 16.85
N LEU A 156 -1.24 6.46 16.99
CA LEU A 156 -1.47 7.74 16.31
C LEU A 156 -0.62 8.90 16.85
N ILE A 157 -0.04 8.76 18.05
CA ILE A 157 0.71 9.84 18.72
C ILE A 157 2.17 9.44 18.91
N VAL A 158 2.44 8.26 19.46
CA VAL A 158 3.80 7.82 19.78
C VAL A 158 4.60 7.61 18.50
N PHE A 159 4.03 6.95 17.49
CA PHE A 159 4.76 6.69 16.25
C PHE A 159 5.14 7.99 15.51
N PRO A 160 4.24 8.96 15.28
CA PRO A 160 4.60 10.23 14.64
C PRO A 160 5.65 11.01 15.42
N ILE A 161 5.52 11.11 16.74
CA ILE A 161 6.44 11.89 17.58
C ILE A 161 7.83 11.24 17.60
N VAL A 162 7.91 9.94 17.89
CA VAL A 162 9.19 9.22 17.95
C VAL A 162 9.88 9.23 16.59
N THR A 163 9.14 8.97 15.52
CA THR A 163 9.70 8.98 14.16
C THR A 163 10.19 10.39 13.79
N THR A 164 9.43 11.43 14.11
CA THR A 164 9.86 12.82 13.86
C THR A 164 11.10 13.17 14.68
N ALA A 165 11.19 12.74 15.95
CA ALA A 165 12.36 12.96 16.79
C ALA A 165 13.61 12.27 16.24
N VAL A 166 13.47 11.02 15.75
CA VAL A 166 14.55 10.29 15.09
C VAL A 166 14.97 11.01 13.81
N LEU A 167 14.03 11.43 12.96
CA LEU A 167 14.34 12.16 11.73
C LEU A 167 14.99 13.51 12.01
N TYR A 168 14.50 14.26 13.00
CA TYR A 168 15.09 15.52 13.43
C TYR A 168 16.51 15.31 13.95
N GLY A 169 16.75 14.27 14.75
CA GLY A 169 18.08 13.88 15.18
C GLY A 169 18.97 13.51 13.99
N LEU A 170 18.46 12.74 13.03
CA LEU A 170 19.22 12.34 11.85
C LEU A 170 19.60 13.55 10.98
N PHE A 171 18.66 14.43 10.67
CA PHE A 171 18.95 15.59 9.82
C PHE A 171 19.70 16.70 10.56
N GLY A 172 19.37 16.95 11.83
CA GLY A 172 19.96 18.02 12.64
C GLY A 172 21.34 17.65 13.20
N LEU A 173 21.49 16.43 13.74
CA LEU A 173 22.74 15.98 14.36
C LEU A 173 23.70 15.36 13.35
N LEU A 174 23.18 14.56 12.41
CA LEU A 174 24.02 13.79 11.48
C LEU A 174 24.36 14.59 10.21
N LEU A 175 23.40 15.34 9.67
CA LEU A 175 23.59 16.10 8.41
C LEU A 175 23.86 17.59 8.62
N ARG A 176 23.76 18.11 9.85
CA ARG A 176 24.01 19.54 10.20
C ARG A 176 23.26 20.53 9.30
N VAL A 177 22.10 20.15 8.78
CA VAL A 177 21.27 21.00 7.92
C VAL A 177 20.42 21.91 8.82
N PRO A 178 20.29 23.22 8.53
CA PRO A 178 19.31 24.06 9.20
C PRO A 178 17.90 23.57 8.83
N LEU A 179 17.18 23.08 9.85
CA LEU A 179 15.82 22.49 9.76
C LEU A 179 14.73 23.49 10.08
#